data_AF-A0A146LRQ3-F1
#
_entry.id   AF-A0A146LRQ3-F1
#
_cell.length_a   1.000
_cell.length_b   1.000
_cell.length_c   1.000
_cell.angle_alpha   90.00
_cell.angle_beta   90.00
_cell.angle_gamma   90.00
#
_symmetry.space_group_name_H-M   'P 1'
#
loop_
_entity.id
_entity.type
_entity.pdbx_description
1 polymer ?
#
loop_
_entity_poly.entity_id
_entity_poly.type
_entity_poly.pdbx_seq_one_letter_code
_entity_poly.pdbx_strand_id
1 'polypeptide(L)'
;RPVNKPWIASNVNGEYTLYNDIPTSQDIAEYHRDLDGYLQNFIRYFLKNPEASRVSEGSQLLKNHYFPVMDPIENFTIEVAEVTANFYFPYAAFYNLLMHQGPKWYYYLEYIGKLSGHNMS
;
A
#
# COMPACT_ATOMS: atom_id res chain seq x y z
N ARG A 1 -19.11 -15.10 3.97
CA ARG A 1 -19.97 -15.57 2.86
C ARG A 1 -20.17 -14.39 1.92
N PRO A 2 -20.02 -14.56 0.60
CA PRO A 2 -20.35 -13.51 -0.36
C PRO A 2 -21.81 -13.07 -0.16
N VAL A 3 -22.06 -11.76 -0.24
CA VAL A 3 -23.41 -11.17 -0.15
C VAL A 3 -23.83 -10.78 -1.56
N ASN A 4 -25.10 -10.97 -1.91
CA ASN A 4 -25.62 -10.69 -3.27
C ASN A 4 -26.35 -9.32 -3.35
N LYS A 5 -26.23 -8.50 -2.31
CA LYS A 5 -26.82 -7.16 -2.25
C LYS A 5 -25.99 -6.19 -3.10
N PRO A 6 -26.61 -5.14 -3.68
CA PRO A 6 -25.87 -4.05 -4.30
C PRO A 6 -24.78 -3.51 -3.38
N TRP A 7 -23.57 -3.32 -3.93
CA TRP A 7 -22.43 -2.82 -3.18
C TRP A 7 -21.68 -1.76 -3.98
N ILE A 8 -21.29 -0.69 -3.29
CA ILE A 8 -20.47 0.40 -3.83
C ILE A 8 -19.22 0.50 -2.95
N ALA A 9 -18.07 0.61 -3.59
CA ALA A 9 -16.79 0.86 -2.93
C ALA A 9 -15.97 1.88 -3.73
N SER A 10 -14.93 2.42 -3.09
CA SER A 10 -13.99 3.32 -3.73
C SER A 10 -12.64 3.29 -3.05
N ASN A 11 -11.62 3.76 -3.76
CA ASN A 11 -10.36 4.21 -3.17
C ASN A 11 -10.04 5.62 -3.68
N VAL A 12 -9.10 6.29 -3.01
CA VAL A 12 -8.62 7.61 -3.42
C VAL A 12 -7.19 7.54 -3.96
N ASN A 13 -6.86 8.43 -4.88
CA ASN A 13 -5.47 8.74 -5.21
C ASN A 13 -4.88 9.54 -4.04
N GLY A 14 -4.03 8.89 -3.23
CA GLY A 14 -3.47 9.50 -2.02
C GLY A 14 -3.70 8.76 -0.71
N GLU A 15 -4.24 7.53 -0.69
CA GLU A 15 -4.38 6.75 0.56
C GLU A 15 -3.06 6.65 1.36
N TYR A 16 -1.92 6.68 0.65
CA TYR A 16 -0.58 6.67 1.23
C TYR A 16 -0.29 7.86 2.14
N THR A 17 -0.96 9.01 1.98
CA THR A 17 -0.73 10.16 2.86
C THR A 17 -1.11 9.87 4.31
N LEU A 18 -1.98 8.88 4.57
CA LEU A 18 -2.27 8.41 5.92
C LEU A 18 -1.08 7.70 6.58
N TYR A 19 -0.12 7.22 5.79
CA TYR A 19 1.03 6.43 6.24
C TYR A 19 2.37 7.16 6.15
N ASN A 20 2.43 8.34 5.51
CA ASN A 20 3.68 9.10 5.35
C ASN A 20 4.35 9.43 6.69
N ASP A 21 3.56 9.77 7.71
CA ASP A 21 4.07 10.23 9.01
C ASP A 21 4.08 9.11 10.07
N ILE A 22 3.79 7.87 9.69
CA ILE A 22 3.76 6.75 10.65
C ILE A 22 5.17 6.24 10.98
N PRO A 23 6.06 5.94 10.01
CA PRO A 23 7.42 5.54 10.31
C PRO A 23 8.22 6.71 10.90
N THR A 24 9.07 6.42 11.88
CA THR A 24 10.05 7.41 12.34
C THR A 24 11.19 7.54 11.33
N SER A 25 11.97 8.63 11.40
CA SER A 25 13.18 8.77 10.57
C SER A 25 14.20 7.66 10.81
N GLN A 26 14.22 7.06 12.01
CA GLN A 26 15.06 5.90 12.29
C GLN A 26 14.54 4.65 11.55
N ASP A 27 13.23 4.40 11.59
CA ASP A 27 12.61 3.28 10.86
C ASP A 27 12.92 3.39 9.36
N ILE A 28 12.74 4.57 8.77
CA ILE A 28 13.06 4.83 7.36
C ILE A 28 14.53 4.56 7.06
N ALA A 29 15.45 5.01 7.91
CA ALA A 29 16.87 4.76 7.73
C ALA A 29 17.23 3.26 7.83
N GLU A 30 16.52 2.50 8.68
CA GLU A 30 16.68 1.06 8.80
C GLU A 30 16.12 0.33 7.56
N TYR A 31 14.92 0.69 7.11
CA TYR A 31 14.31 0.11 5.89
C TYR A 31 15.15 0.42 4.65
N HIS A 32 15.70 1.63 4.54
CA HIS A 32 16.56 2.02 3.42
C HIS A 32 17.89 1.22 3.42
N ARG A 33 18.43 0.91 4.60
CA ARG A 33 19.66 0.12 4.74
C ARG A 33 19.44 -1.36 4.43
N ASP A 34 18.31 -1.92 4.83
CA ASP A 34 17.95 -3.33 4.63
C ASP A 34 16.52 -3.47 4.06
N LEU A 35 16.37 -3.05 2.80
CA LEU A 35 15.08 -3.07 2.11
C LEU A 35 14.54 -4.50 1.96
N ASP A 36 15.42 -5.48 1.72
CA ASP A 36 15.01 -6.88 1.56
C ASP A 36 14.47 -7.45 2.88
N GLY A 37 15.15 -7.20 3.99
CA GLY A 37 14.69 -7.57 5.33
C GLY A 37 13.35 -6.92 5.69
N TYR A 38 13.21 -5.62 5.41
CA TYR A 38 11.95 -4.89 5.61
C TYR A 38 10.79 -5.52 4.82
N LEU A 39 10.94 -5.74 3.51
CA LEU A 39 9.86 -6.28 2.66
C LEU A 39 9.48 -7.71 3.03
N GLN A 40 10.46 -8.55 3.39
CA GLN A 40 10.17 -9.90 3.88
C GLN A 40 9.40 -9.87 5.20
N ASN A 41 9.77 -8.99 6.14
CA ASN A 41 9.05 -8.82 7.39
C ASN A 41 7.62 -8.28 7.16
N PHE A 42 7.47 -7.32 6.26
CA PHE A 42 6.16 -6.78 5.85
C PHE A 42 5.24 -7.90 5.34
N ILE A 43 5.71 -8.73 4.42
CA ILE A 43 4.92 -9.85 3.88
C ILE A 43 4.58 -10.87 4.98
N ARG A 44 5.54 -11.21 5.84
CA ARG A 44 5.34 -12.15 6.95
C ARG A 44 4.33 -11.64 7.98
N TYR A 45 4.27 -10.33 8.20
CA TYR A 45 3.30 -9.73 9.11
C TYR A 45 1.86 -9.99 8.64
N PHE A 46 1.61 -9.90 7.33
CA PHE A 46 0.28 -10.05 6.77
C PHE A 46 -0.11 -11.48 6.39
N LEU A 47 0.86 -12.32 6.02
CA LEU A 47 0.59 -13.71 5.68
C LEU A 47 0.68 -14.59 6.94
N LYS A 48 -0.34 -15.43 7.18
CA LYS A 48 -0.28 -16.43 8.26
C LYS A 48 0.60 -17.60 7.83
N ASN A 49 1.80 -17.69 8.39
CA ASN A 49 2.78 -18.78 8.16
C ASN A 49 3.11 -19.03 6.67
N PRO A 50 3.61 -18.01 5.93
CA PRO A 50 3.93 -18.18 4.52
C PRO A 50 5.15 -19.09 4.33
N GLU A 51 5.16 -19.86 3.24
CA GLU A 51 6.35 -20.56 2.77
C GLU A 51 7.46 -19.55 2.45
N ALA A 52 8.72 -19.89 2.79
CA ALA A 52 9.85 -19.00 2.61
C ALA A 52 10.05 -18.56 1.13
N SER A 53 9.77 -19.46 0.18
CA SER A 53 9.81 -19.16 -1.25
C SER A 53 8.83 -18.04 -1.65
N ARG A 54 7.60 -18.08 -1.13
CA ARG A 54 6.57 -17.07 -1.40
C ARG A 54 6.94 -15.72 -0.80
N VAL A 55 7.54 -15.71 0.38
CA VAL A 55 8.03 -14.48 1.00
C VAL A 55 9.11 -13.84 0.13
N SER A 56 10.08 -14.64 -0.32
CA SER A 56 11.18 -14.16 -1.17
C SER A 56 10.68 -13.62 -2.52
N GLU A 57 9.83 -14.38 -3.21
CA GLU A 57 9.24 -13.97 -4.50
C GLU A 57 8.41 -12.69 -4.34
N GLY A 58 7.52 -12.65 -3.34
CA GLY A 58 6.72 -11.46 -3.06
C GLY A 58 7.57 -10.24 -2.73
N SER A 59 8.63 -10.39 -1.92
CA SER A 59 9.51 -9.27 -1.57
C SER A 59 10.23 -8.73 -2.80
N GLN A 60 10.65 -9.60 -3.71
CA GLN A 60 11.32 -9.17 -4.94
C GLN A 60 10.35 -8.44 -5.87
N LEU A 61 9.10 -8.89 -5.95
CA LEU A 61 8.06 -8.20 -6.72
C LEU A 61 7.77 -6.79 -6.17
N LEU A 62 7.64 -6.65 -4.85
CA LEU A 62 7.45 -5.35 -4.21
C LEU A 62 8.67 -4.43 -4.43
N LYS A 63 9.88 -4.95 -4.23
CA LYS A 63 11.13 -4.22 -4.45
C LYS A 63 11.21 -3.66 -5.87
N ASN A 64 10.96 -4.51 -6.87
CA ASN A 64 11.06 -4.11 -8.27
C ASN A 64 9.98 -3.11 -8.68
N HIS A 65 8.83 -3.12 -8.02
CA HIS A 65 7.72 -2.24 -8.35
C HIS A 65 7.82 -0.87 -7.68
N TYR A 66 8.00 -0.84 -6.36
CA TYR A 66 7.96 0.38 -5.55
C TYR A 66 9.35 1.00 -5.32
N PHE A 67 10.42 0.20 -5.38
CA PHE A 67 11.77 0.68 -5.04
C PHE A 67 12.78 0.48 -6.19
N PRO A 68 12.46 0.86 -7.45
CA PRO A 68 13.44 0.79 -8.54
C PRO A 68 14.61 1.77 -8.31
N VAL A 69 14.37 2.85 -7.56
CA VAL A 69 15.38 3.83 -7.13
C VAL A 69 15.09 4.17 -5.66
N MET A 70 16.10 4.09 -4.79
CA MET A 70 15.93 4.31 -3.35
C MET A 70 16.31 5.73 -2.89
N ASP A 71 16.97 6.51 -3.74
CA ASP A 71 17.26 7.92 -3.47
C ASP A 71 16.34 8.84 -4.29
N PRO A 72 15.97 10.03 -3.78
CA PRO A 72 16.28 10.54 -2.46
C PRO A 72 15.41 9.92 -1.36
N ILE A 73 15.80 10.10 -0.09
CA ILE A 73 15.14 9.47 1.06
C ILE A 73 13.67 9.89 1.21
N GLU A 74 13.30 11.08 0.74
CA GLU A 74 11.92 11.56 0.70
C GLU A 74 11.06 10.70 -0.24
N ASN A 75 11.57 10.35 -1.42
CA ASN A 75 10.89 9.46 -2.35
C ASN A 75 10.76 8.06 -1.74
N PHE A 76 11.83 7.54 -1.16
CA PHE A 76 11.79 6.25 -0.46
C PHE A 76 10.72 6.20 0.64
N THR A 77 10.58 7.29 1.40
CA THR A 77 9.57 7.42 2.47
C THR A 77 8.16 7.35 1.89
N ILE A 78 7.91 8.03 0.76
CA ILE A 78 6.63 7.95 0.04
C ILE A 78 6.37 6.53 -0.43
N GLU A 79 7.36 5.85 -1.01
CA GLU A 79 7.20 4.48 -1.51
C GLU A 79 6.90 3.47 -0.38
N VAL A 80 7.52 3.62 0.80
CA VAL A 80 7.17 2.84 2.01
C VAL A 80 5.70 3.04 2.40
N ALA A 81 5.21 4.29 2.33
CA ALA A 81 3.82 4.61 2.60
C ALA A 81 2.88 4.04 1.52
N GLU A 82 3.27 4.09 0.24
CA GLU A 82 2.48 3.54 -0.87
C GLU A 82 2.34 2.03 -0.79
N VAL A 83 3.42 1.28 -0.51
CA VAL A 83 3.35 -0.18 -0.28
C VAL A 83 2.34 -0.51 0.82
N THR A 84 2.40 0.24 1.92
CA THR A 84 1.52 0.05 3.08
C THR A 84 0.08 0.34 2.69
N ALA A 85 -0.20 1.48 2.07
CA ALA A 85 -1.54 1.87 1.66
C ALA A 85 -2.14 0.92 0.63
N ASN A 86 -1.37 0.52 -0.38
CA ASN A 86 -1.83 -0.39 -1.43
C ASN A 86 -2.21 -1.76 -0.87
N PHE A 87 -1.58 -2.18 0.22
CA PHE A 87 -1.97 -3.38 0.95
C PHE A 87 -3.30 -3.21 1.71
N TYR A 88 -3.49 -2.11 2.42
CA TYR A 88 -4.69 -1.88 3.23
C TYR A 88 -5.93 -1.51 2.42
N PHE A 89 -5.77 -0.76 1.34
CA PHE A 89 -6.86 -0.12 0.63
C PHE A 89 -7.15 -0.78 -0.74
N PRO A 90 -6.38 -0.52 -1.83
CA PRO A 90 -6.56 -1.18 -3.12
C PRO A 90 -6.64 -2.71 -3.07
N TYR A 91 -5.70 -3.40 -2.43
CA TYR A 91 -5.69 -4.86 -2.41
C TYR A 91 -6.96 -5.42 -1.75
N ALA A 92 -7.33 -4.89 -0.58
CA ALA A 92 -8.55 -5.31 0.11
C ALA A 92 -9.81 -4.99 -0.70
N ALA A 93 -9.88 -3.84 -1.36
CA ALA A 93 -11.00 -3.46 -2.21
C ALA A 93 -11.13 -4.41 -3.41
N PHE A 94 -10.05 -4.65 -4.16
CA PHE A 94 -10.04 -5.54 -5.31
C PHE A 94 -10.34 -6.99 -4.93
N TYR A 95 -9.77 -7.49 -3.84
CA TYR A 95 -10.10 -8.82 -3.33
C TYR A 95 -11.61 -8.96 -3.07
N ASN A 96 -12.19 -7.99 -2.36
CA ASN A 96 -13.63 -8.01 -2.08
C ASN A 96 -14.48 -7.87 -3.35
N LEU A 97 -14.06 -7.04 -4.32
CA LEU A 97 -14.70 -6.91 -5.63
C LEU A 97 -14.69 -8.22 -6.41
N LEU A 98 -13.58 -8.95 -6.40
CA LEU A 98 -13.48 -10.25 -7.07
C LEU A 98 -14.40 -11.30 -6.41
N MET A 99 -14.50 -11.28 -5.07
CA MET A 99 -15.31 -12.24 -4.33
C MET A 99 -16.80 -11.91 -4.28
N HIS A 100 -17.19 -10.66 -4.56
CA HIS A 100 -18.59 -10.21 -4.53
C HIS A 100 -19.40 -10.70 -5.75
N GLN A 101 -20.59 -11.24 -5.48
CA GLN A 101 -21.45 -11.90 -6.48
C GLN A 101 -22.68 -11.05 -6.90
N GLY A 102 -23.00 -9.96 -6.19
CA GLY A 102 -24.09 -9.05 -6.55
C GLY A 102 -23.66 -7.92 -7.52
N PRO A 103 -24.61 -7.02 -7.87
CA PRO A 103 -24.29 -5.79 -8.58
C PRO A 103 -23.27 -4.95 -7.82
N LYS A 104 -22.18 -4.56 -8.49
CA LYS A 104 -21.07 -3.82 -7.88
C LYS A 104 -20.64 -2.63 -8.72
N TRP A 105 -20.34 -1.53 -8.05
CA TRP A 105 -19.74 -0.33 -8.62
C TRP A 105 -18.49 0.02 -7.83
N TYR A 106 -17.46 0.43 -8.55
CA TYR A 106 -16.20 0.87 -7.95
C TYR A 106 -15.79 2.20 -8.56
N TYR A 107 -15.39 3.13 -7.70
CA TYR A 107 -14.91 4.45 -8.09
C TYR A 107 -13.46 4.65 -7.64
N TYR A 108 -12.67 5.30 -8.47
CA TYR A 108 -11.34 5.77 -8.10
C TYR A 108 -11.37 7.31 -8.09
N LEU A 109 -11.10 7.90 -6.93
CA LEU A 109 -11.23 9.33 -6.72
C LEU A 109 -9.87 10.01 -6.90
N GLU A 110 -9.73 10.76 -7.98
CA GLU A 110 -8.48 11.48 -8.32
C GLU A 110 -8.52 12.96 -7.91
N TYR A 111 -9.64 13.44 -7.38
CA TYR A 111 -9.80 14.86 -7.05
C TYR A 111 -8.92 15.28 -5.88
N ILE A 112 -7.98 16.17 -6.13
CA ILE A 112 -7.19 16.87 -5.12
C ILE A 112 -7.89 18.19 -4.81
N GLY A 113 -8.35 18.35 -3.56
CA GLY A 113 -9.13 19.52 -3.15
C GLY A 113 -8.38 20.84 -3.27
N LYS A 114 -9.04 21.88 -3.81
CA LYS A 114 -8.49 23.26 -3.83
C LYS A 114 -8.12 23.81 -2.43
N LEU A 115 -8.77 23.32 -1.37
CA LEU A 115 -8.46 23.66 0.03
C LEU A 115 -7.35 22.78 0.63
N SER A 116 -7.02 21.66 -0.01
CA SER A 116 -5.96 20.73 0.39
C SER A 116 -4.60 21.10 -0.22
N GLY A 117 -4.60 21.92 -1.28
CA GLY A 117 -3.40 22.38 -1.99
C GLY A 117 -2.93 23.80 -1.65
N HIS A 118 -3.68 24.55 -0.84
CA HIS A 118 -3.28 25.89 -0.39
C HIS A 118 -3.21 25.93 1.15
N ASN A 119 -1.99 26.18 1.65
CA ASN A 119 -1.59 26.41 3.04
C ASN A 119 -1.38 25.17 3.91
N MET A 120 -0.25 24.50 3.71
CA MET A 120 0.65 24.12 4.81
C MET A 120 2.04 24.73 4.57
N SER A 121 2.08 26.05 4.41
CA SER A 121 3.30 26.87 4.46
C SER A 121 3.61 27.26 5.90
#